data_AF-A0A7S0GEW3-F1
#
_entry.id   AF-A0A7S0GEW3-F1
#
_cell.length_a   1.000
_cell.length_b   1.000
_cell.length_c   1.000
_cell.angle_alpha   90.00
_cell.angle_beta   90.00
_cell.angle_gamma   90.00
#
_symmetry.space_group_name_H-M   'P 1'
#
loop_
_entity.id
_entity.type
_entity.pdbx_description
1 polymer ?
#
loop_
_entity_poly.entity_id
_entity_poly.type
_entity_poly.pdbx_seq_one_letter_code
_entity_poly.pdbx_strand_id
1 'polypeptide(L)'
;AGFSDELFERTGRRTVPYLIDPNTQVEMFESNDQIRYLLETYVEEGSYDSKAMWPITFESFALFTATIATLLRGFAGSARQQNARPDNESMEALEIWGYECSPFVKPVREKLCSLCLPHKMVSCSRGSANRDRMVEQTGRFQVPYLVDPNTGVQMFEGPEIVEYLDAVYTVPPASSA
;
A
#
# COMPACT_ATOMS: atom_id res chain seq x y z
N ALA A 1 16.22 13.19 1.11
CA ALA A 1 15.72 12.66 2.38
C ALA A 1 14.61 11.66 2.03
N GLY A 2 14.60 10.47 2.63
CA GLY A 2 13.52 9.51 2.41
C GLY A 2 12.25 9.93 3.15
N PHE A 3 11.10 9.33 2.83
CA PHE A 3 9.80 9.64 3.47
C PHE A 3 9.81 9.57 5.01
N SER A 4 10.65 8.71 5.59
CA SER A 4 10.81 8.58 7.05
C SER A 4 11.43 9.82 7.69
N ASP A 5 12.42 10.43 7.04
CA ASP A 5 13.07 11.65 7.53
C ASP A 5 12.14 12.85 7.35
N GLU A 6 11.45 12.94 6.20
CA GLU A 6 10.43 13.97 5.97
C GLU A 6 9.32 13.90 7.05
N LEU A 7 8.82 12.69 7.35
CA LEU A 7 7.83 12.50 8.40
C LEU A 7 8.37 12.94 9.76
N PHE A 8 9.62 12.58 10.09
CA PHE A 8 10.25 12.99 11.35
C PHE A 8 10.44 14.50 11.45
N GLU A 9 10.89 15.15 10.38
CA GLU A 9 11.04 16.61 10.33
C GLU A 9 9.70 17.32 10.51
N ARG A 10 8.63 16.80 9.89
CA ARG A 10 7.28 17.39 10.00
C ARG A 10 6.64 17.17 11.38
N THR A 11 6.87 16.01 12.01
CA THR A 11 6.03 15.55 13.12
C THR A 11 6.77 15.23 14.42
N GLY A 12 8.10 15.15 14.38
CA GLY A 12 8.93 14.66 15.47
C GLY A 12 8.83 13.14 15.73
N ARG A 13 8.13 12.37 14.89
CA ARG A 13 7.97 10.90 15.04
C ARG A 13 8.26 10.17 13.71
N ARG A 14 8.69 8.91 13.81
CA ARG A 14 8.86 7.99 12.66
C ARG A 14 7.84 6.85 12.65
N THR A 15 6.91 6.87 13.59
CA THR A 15 5.86 5.84 13.74
C THR A 15 4.82 5.98 12.64
N VAL A 16 4.46 4.87 12.00
CA VAL A 16 3.41 4.79 10.99
C VAL A 16 2.29 3.86 11.49
N PRO A 17 1.03 4.02 11.03
CA PRO A 17 0.56 4.94 9.98
C PRO A 17 0.46 6.41 10.44
N TYR A 18 0.63 7.33 9.49
CA TYR A 18 0.34 8.76 9.64
C TYR A 18 -0.68 9.15 8.56
N LEU A 19 -1.80 9.76 8.97
CA LEU A 19 -2.85 10.19 8.06
C LEU A 19 -2.67 11.68 7.76
N ILE A 20 -2.75 12.04 6.48
CA ILE A 20 -2.87 13.42 6.00
C ILE A 20 -4.14 13.47 5.17
N ASP A 21 -5.09 14.30 5.59
CA ASP A 21 -6.35 14.50 4.89
C ASP A 21 -6.45 15.94 4.35
N PRO A 22 -6.22 16.15 3.05
CA PRO A 22 -6.30 17.48 2.45
C PRO A 22 -7.75 17.99 2.35
N ASN A 23 -8.79 17.15 2.44
CA ASN A 23 -10.18 17.62 2.32
C ASN A 23 -10.63 18.39 3.58
N THR A 24 -10.06 18.04 4.72
CA THR A 24 -10.38 18.64 6.03
C THR A 24 -9.20 19.34 6.68
N GLN A 25 -8.01 19.27 6.06
CA GLN A 25 -6.76 19.81 6.59
C GLN A 25 -6.34 19.17 7.93
N VAL A 26 -6.69 17.91 8.12
CA VAL A 26 -6.36 17.15 9.33
C VAL A 26 -5.15 16.26 9.07
N GLU A 27 -4.20 16.26 10.01
CA GLU A 27 -3.09 15.32 10.04
C GLU A 27 -3.01 14.65 11.42
N MET A 28 -2.85 13.31 11.48
CA MET A 28 -2.86 12.60 12.75
C MET A 28 -2.11 11.26 12.77
N PHE A 29 -1.61 10.91 13.96
CA PHE A 29 -1.10 9.58 14.30
C PHE A 29 -2.21 8.68 14.83
N GLU A 30 -1.80 7.48 15.26
CA GLU A 30 -2.62 6.49 15.95
C GLU A 30 -3.73 5.90 15.07
N SER A 31 -3.55 4.62 14.69
CA SER A 31 -4.48 3.94 13.79
C SER A 31 -5.94 3.94 14.26
N ASN A 32 -6.18 3.86 15.58
CA ASN A 32 -7.53 3.95 16.14
C ASN A 32 -8.17 5.32 15.97
N ASP A 33 -7.42 6.39 16.17
CA ASP A 33 -7.92 7.76 16.00
C ASP A 33 -8.17 8.04 14.52
N GLN A 34 -7.31 7.52 13.63
CA GLN A 34 -7.52 7.55 12.19
C GLN A 34 -8.81 6.82 11.78
N ILE A 35 -9.04 5.60 12.29
CA ILE A 35 -10.28 4.85 12.02
C ILE A 35 -11.50 5.63 12.51
N ARG A 36 -11.46 6.17 13.74
CA ARG A 36 -12.56 6.96 14.30
C ARG A 36 -12.84 8.19 13.43
N TYR A 37 -11.79 8.95 13.10
CA TYR A 37 -11.88 10.14 12.26
C TYR A 37 -12.51 9.85 10.89
N LEU A 38 -12.11 8.76 10.23
CA LEU A 38 -12.66 8.38 8.93
C LEU A 38 -14.16 8.06 9.01
N LEU A 39 -14.58 7.36 10.08
CA LEU A 39 -15.99 7.05 10.31
C LEU A 39 -16.82 8.30 10.59
N GLU A 40 -16.32 9.20 11.44
CA GLU A 40 -17.03 10.43 11.81
C GLU A 40 -17.12 11.44 10.66
N THR A 41 -16.11 11.45 9.78
CA THR A 41 -16.00 12.46 8.71
C THR A 41 -16.65 12.03 7.40
N TYR A 42 -16.48 10.77 7.01
CA TYR A 42 -16.82 10.29 5.66
C TYR A 42 -17.97 9.30 5.60
N VAL A 43 -18.47 8.83 6.75
CA VAL A 43 -19.52 7.82 6.79
C VAL A 43 -20.79 8.43 7.35
N GLU A 44 -21.90 8.26 6.63
CA GLU A 44 -23.22 8.73 7.09
C GLU A 44 -23.61 7.96 8.36
N GLU A 45 -24.07 8.69 9.39
CA GLU A 45 -24.46 8.08 10.66
C GLU A 45 -25.56 7.02 10.47
N GLY A 46 -25.34 5.83 11.03
CA GLY A 46 -26.27 4.70 10.89
C GLY A 46 -26.18 3.93 9.56
N SER A 47 -25.33 4.33 8.62
CA SER A 47 -25.15 3.63 7.33
C SER A 47 -24.30 2.35 7.41
N TYR A 48 -23.66 2.08 8.55
CA TYR A 48 -22.82 0.91 8.76
C TYR A 48 -23.11 0.21 10.09
N ASP A 49 -22.89 -1.12 10.12
CA ASP A 49 -22.93 -1.89 11.36
C ASP A 49 -21.59 -1.77 12.11
N SER A 50 -21.56 -0.99 13.18
CA SER A 50 -20.38 -0.82 14.02
C SER A 50 -19.89 -2.11 14.65
N LYS A 51 -20.78 -3.09 14.90
CA LYS A 51 -20.40 -4.40 15.44
C LYS A 51 -19.68 -5.25 14.39
N ALA A 52 -20.01 -5.10 13.11
CA ALA A 52 -19.35 -5.82 12.03
C ALA A 52 -17.88 -5.37 11.82
N MET A 53 -17.51 -4.18 12.31
CA MET A 53 -16.14 -3.65 12.21
C MET A 53 -15.20 -4.10 13.33
N TRP A 54 -15.67 -4.96 14.24
CA TRP A 54 -14.86 -5.49 15.34
C TRP A 54 -13.46 -6.00 14.95
N PRO A 55 -13.19 -6.57 13.74
CA PRO A 55 -11.85 -7.02 13.40
C PRO A 55 -10.82 -5.88 13.28
N ILE A 56 -11.28 -4.64 13.01
CA ILE A 56 -10.41 -3.46 12.89
C ILE A 56 -10.56 -2.48 14.05
N THR A 57 -11.67 -2.54 14.80
CA THR A 57 -11.89 -1.67 15.98
C THR A 57 -11.48 -2.32 17.29
N PHE A 58 -11.35 -3.66 17.35
CA PHE A 58 -10.75 -4.34 18.50
C PHE A 58 -9.22 -4.38 18.36
N GLU A 59 -8.56 -3.35 18.85
CA GLU A 59 -7.12 -3.11 18.69
C GLU A 59 -6.23 -4.32 19.00
N SER A 60 -6.37 -4.93 20.19
CA SER A 60 -5.51 -6.04 20.59
C SER A 60 -5.65 -7.25 19.66
N PHE A 61 -6.86 -7.52 19.17
CA PHE A 61 -7.11 -8.59 18.22
C PHE A 61 -6.52 -8.27 16.84
N ALA A 62 -6.74 -7.05 16.34
CA ALA A 62 -6.20 -6.60 15.07
C ALA A 62 -4.66 -6.68 15.05
N LEU A 63 -4.01 -6.15 16.08
CA LEU A 63 -2.55 -6.18 16.21
C LEU A 63 -2.01 -7.61 16.33
N PHE A 64 -2.66 -8.46 17.13
CA PHE A 64 -2.24 -9.84 17.32
C PHE A 64 -2.29 -10.64 16.01
N THR A 65 -3.42 -10.57 15.30
CA THR A 65 -3.60 -11.30 14.03
C THR A 65 -2.70 -10.77 12.91
N ALA A 66 -2.53 -9.44 12.81
CA ALA A 66 -1.61 -8.83 11.85
C ALA A 66 -0.14 -9.19 12.12
N THR A 67 0.24 -9.31 13.39
CA THR A 67 1.60 -9.74 13.80
C THR A 67 1.86 -11.18 13.38
N ILE A 68 0.91 -12.09 13.64
CA ILE A 68 1.02 -13.49 13.19
C ILE A 68 1.15 -13.57 11.66
N ALA A 69 0.34 -12.80 10.92
CA ALA A 69 0.42 -12.78 9.47
C ALA A 69 1.80 -12.29 8.98
N THR A 70 2.35 -11.23 9.59
CA THR A 70 3.69 -10.72 9.27
C THR A 70 4.78 -11.76 9.52
N LEU A 71 4.69 -12.47 10.65
CA LEU A 71 5.63 -13.54 11.02
C LEU A 71 5.61 -14.69 10.00
N LEU A 72 4.42 -15.18 9.64
CA LEU A 72 4.25 -16.27 8.68
C LEU A 72 4.74 -15.91 7.27
N ARG A 73 4.81 -14.61 6.97
CA ARG A 73 5.31 -14.07 5.70
C ARG A 73 6.79 -13.67 5.76
N GLY A 74 7.48 -14.02 6.84
CA GLY A 74 8.93 -13.78 6.99
C GLY A 74 9.31 -12.31 6.93
N PHE A 75 8.42 -11.41 7.38
CA PHE A 75 8.64 -9.96 7.33
C PHE A 75 8.88 -9.41 5.90
N ALA A 76 8.33 -10.05 4.87
CA ALA A 76 8.46 -9.56 3.50
C ALA A 76 8.03 -8.09 3.37
N GLY A 77 8.89 -7.27 2.76
CA GLY A 77 8.67 -5.83 2.60
C GLY A 77 8.95 -4.97 3.84
N SER A 78 9.43 -5.54 4.96
CA SER A 78 9.78 -4.76 6.16
C SER A 78 11.12 -4.02 6.07
N ALA A 79 11.94 -4.36 5.08
CA ALA A 79 13.25 -3.77 4.86
C ALA A 79 13.53 -3.66 3.36
N ARG A 80 14.37 -2.68 3.01
CA ARG A 80 14.88 -2.50 1.64
C ARG A 80 15.70 -3.72 1.24
N GLN A 81 15.35 -4.35 0.12
CA GLN A 81 16.13 -5.45 -0.44
C GLN A 81 17.50 -4.95 -0.91
N GLN A 82 18.54 -5.78 -0.76
CA GLN A 82 19.93 -5.36 -0.95
C GLN A 82 20.24 -4.88 -2.37
N ASN A 83 19.62 -5.51 -3.37
CA ASN A 83 19.81 -5.20 -4.78
C ASN A 83 18.76 -4.21 -5.32
N ALA A 84 17.95 -3.56 -4.47
CA ALA A 84 17.06 -2.48 -4.93
C ALA A 84 17.91 -1.37 -5.54
N ARG A 85 17.48 -0.81 -6.67
CA ARG A 85 18.24 0.28 -7.31
C ARG A 85 18.37 1.48 -6.35
N PRO A 86 19.51 2.19 -6.38
CA PRO A 86 19.74 3.35 -5.51
C PRO A 86 18.75 4.50 -5.73
N ASP A 87 18.19 4.62 -6.93
CA ASP A 87 17.33 5.72 -7.36
C ASP A 87 15.82 5.45 -7.20
N ASN A 88 15.42 4.26 -6.71
CA ASN A 88 14.02 3.86 -6.58
C ASN A 88 13.15 4.87 -5.80
N GLU A 89 13.67 5.42 -4.70
CA GLU A 89 12.93 6.35 -3.85
C GLU A 89 12.66 7.72 -4.52
N SER A 90 13.41 8.06 -5.57
CA SER A 90 13.23 9.28 -6.36
C SER A 90 12.36 9.12 -7.61
N MET A 91 11.90 7.89 -7.89
CA MET A 91 11.07 7.60 -9.06
C MET A 91 9.68 8.20 -8.94
N GLU A 92 9.01 8.37 -10.08
CA GLU A 92 7.59 8.71 -10.08
C GLU A 92 6.77 7.59 -9.45
N ALA A 93 5.75 7.97 -8.68
CA ALA A 93 4.95 7.00 -7.93
C ALA A 93 4.14 6.09 -8.86
N LEU A 94 4.34 4.78 -8.76
CA LEU A 94 3.56 3.79 -9.48
C LEU A 94 2.12 3.74 -8.94
N GLU A 95 1.14 3.38 -9.76
CA GLU A 95 -0.21 3.12 -9.28
C GLU A 95 -0.47 1.62 -9.21
N ILE A 96 -0.97 1.17 -8.07
CA ILE A 96 -1.39 -0.21 -7.86
C ILE A 96 -2.88 -0.23 -7.53
N TRP A 97 -3.67 -0.80 -8.44
CA TRP A 97 -5.10 -0.97 -8.27
C TRP A 97 -5.38 -2.32 -7.59
N GLY A 98 -6.06 -2.27 -6.44
CA GLY A 98 -6.28 -3.44 -5.60
C GLY A 98 -6.99 -3.10 -4.30
N TYR A 99 -6.94 -3.98 -3.30
CA TYR A 99 -7.39 -3.68 -1.94
C TYR A 99 -6.63 -4.54 -0.92
N GLU A 100 -6.52 -4.07 0.33
CA GLU A 100 -5.64 -4.65 1.36
C GLU A 100 -5.86 -6.14 1.61
N CYS A 101 -7.13 -6.56 1.70
CA CYS A 101 -7.48 -7.95 2.01
C CYS A 101 -7.31 -8.92 0.83
N SER A 102 -6.91 -8.47 -0.36
CA SER A 102 -6.73 -9.35 -1.51
C SER A 102 -5.45 -10.18 -1.36
N PRO A 103 -5.52 -11.53 -1.39
CA PRO A 103 -4.34 -12.39 -1.29
C PRO A 103 -3.40 -12.24 -2.50
N PHE A 104 -3.91 -11.76 -3.65
CA PHE A 104 -3.12 -11.54 -4.87
C PHE A 104 -2.40 -10.19 -4.89
N VAL A 105 -2.93 -9.19 -4.18
CA VAL A 105 -2.35 -7.84 -4.11
C VAL A 105 -1.21 -7.79 -3.08
N LYS A 106 -1.31 -8.58 -2.00
CA LYS A 106 -0.33 -8.56 -0.91
C LYS A 106 1.12 -8.81 -1.37
N PRO A 107 1.42 -9.82 -2.23
CA PRO A 107 2.79 -10.04 -2.72
C PRO A 107 3.34 -8.86 -3.52
N VAL A 108 2.52 -8.25 -4.39
CA VAL A 108 2.92 -7.08 -5.18
C VAL A 108 3.24 -5.90 -4.26
N ARG A 109 2.41 -5.64 -3.25
CA ARG A 109 2.67 -4.58 -2.26
C ARG A 109 3.94 -4.81 -1.45
N GLU A 110 4.19 -6.05 -1.03
CA GLU A 110 5.43 -6.39 -0.34
C GLU A 110 6.66 -6.17 -1.22
N LYS A 111 6.57 -6.49 -2.52
CA LYS A 111 7.63 -6.22 -3.49
C LYS A 111 7.87 -4.72 -3.70
N LEU A 112 6.81 -3.93 -3.84
CA LEU A 112 6.90 -2.46 -3.92
C LEU A 112 7.58 -1.89 -2.67
N CYS A 113 7.19 -2.34 -1.48
CA CYS A 113 7.80 -1.93 -0.21
C CYS A 113 9.27 -2.37 -0.10
N SER A 114 9.61 -3.61 -0.48
CA SER A 114 11.00 -4.10 -0.41
C SER A 114 11.91 -3.35 -1.37
N LEU A 115 11.40 -2.88 -2.49
CA LEU A 115 12.12 -2.05 -3.45
C LEU A 115 12.16 -0.57 -3.07
N CYS A 116 11.45 -0.16 -2.01
CA CYS A 116 11.27 1.24 -1.61
C CYS A 116 10.73 2.12 -2.75
N LEU A 117 9.85 1.56 -3.58
CA LEU A 117 9.23 2.30 -4.69
C LEU A 117 8.07 3.15 -4.16
N PRO A 118 8.06 4.47 -4.45
CA PRO A 118 6.89 5.31 -4.23
C PRO A 118 5.70 4.72 -5.00
N HIS A 119 4.55 4.59 -4.35
CA HIS A 119 3.36 4.07 -5.01
C HIS A 119 2.05 4.58 -4.39
N LYS A 120 1.01 4.68 -5.22
CA LYS A 120 -0.35 5.01 -4.83
C LYS A 120 -1.22 3.76 -4.91
N MET A 121 -1.98 3.50 -3.84
CA MET A 121 -2.93 2.39 -3.79
C MET A 121 -4.32 2.86 -4.19
N VAL A 122 -4.82 2.40 -5.34
CA VAL A 122 -6.19 2.69 -5.79
C VAL A 122 -7.14 1.59 -5.30
N SER A 123 -7.87 1.89 -4.22
CA SER A 123 -8.75 0.92 -3.55
C SER A 123 -9.95 0.50 -4.41
N CYS A 124 -10.01 -0.80 -4.72
CA CYS A 124 -11.00 -1.46 -5.58
C CYS A 124 -11.86 -2.49 -4.82
N SER A 125 -12.09 -2.24 -3.53
CA SER A 125 -12.97 -3.04 -2.68
C SER A 125 -14.37 -3.20 -3.30
N ARG A 126 -15.06 -4.28 -2.97
CA ARG A 126 -16.42 -4.55 -3.49
C ARG A 126 -17.33 -3.33 -3.26
N GLY A 127 -18.05 -2.93 -4.31
CA GLY A 127 -18.94 -1.76 -4.29
C GLY A 127 -18.27 -0.42 -4.55
N SER A 128 -16.95 -0.33 -4.73
CA SER A 128 -16.30 0.95 -5.07
C SER A 128 -16.45 1.32 -6.54
N ALA A 129 -16.65 2.62 -6.82
CA ALA A 129 -16.67 3.16 -8.19
C ALA A 129 -15.34 2.97 -8.93
N ASN A 130 -14.23 2.72 -8.21
CA ASN A 130 -12.95 2.41 -8.84
C ASN A 130 -12.97 1.05 -9.58
N ARG A 131 -13.85 0.13 -9.19
CA ARG A 131 -14.04 -1.12 -9.95
C ARG A 131 -14.61 -0.82 -11.34
N ASP A 132 -15.58 0.08 -11.41
CA ASP A 132 -16.21 0.48 -12.67
C ASP A 132 -15.20 1.23 -13.53
N ARG A 133 -14.47 2.19 -12.95
CA ARG A 133 -13.36 2.90 -13.62
C ARG A 133 -12.30 1.95 -14.18
N MET A 134 -11.95 0.90 -13.44
CA MET A 134 -11.02 -0.13 -13.93
C MET A 134 -11.58 -0.89 -15.13
N VAL A 135 -12.86 -1.28 -15.08
CA VAL A 135 -13.52 -1.97 -16.20
C VAL A 135 -13.58 -1.05 -17.43
N GLU A 136 -13.89 0.22 -17.25
CA GLU A 136 -13.89 1.22 -18.33
C GLU A 136 -12.50 1.38 -18.96
N GLN A 137 -11.44 1.39 -18.14
CA GLN A 137 -10.06 1.56 -18.61
C GLN A 137 -9.46 0.30 -19.26
N THR A 138 -9.80 -0.89 -18.75
CA THR A 138 -9.07 -2.13 -19.08
C THR A 138 -9.95 -3.21 -19.72
N GLY A 139 -11.26 -2.98 -19.81
CA GLY A 139 -12.25 -3.90 -20.35
C GLY A 139 -12.69 -5.02 -19.39
N ARG A 140 -12.05 -5.17 -18.22
CA ARG A 140 -12.42 -6.18 -17.21
C ARG A 140 -12.04 -5.74 -15.80
N PHE A 141 -12.68 -6.34 -14.81
CA PHE A 141 -12.22 -6.19 -13.43
C PHE A 141 -11.23 -7.30 -13.08
N GLN A 142 -9.98 -6.93 -12.81
CA GLN A 142 -8.99 -7.85 -12.29
C GLN A 142 -7.96 -7.10 -11.44
N VAL A 143 -7.60 -7.66 -10.28
CA VAL A 143 -6.58 -7.09 -9.38
C VAL A 143 -5.57 -8.18 -8.99
N PRO A 144 -4.29 -7.84 -8.78
CA PRO A 144 -3.69 -6.50 -8.95
C PRO A 144 -3.60 -6.04 -10.42
N TYR A 145 -3.63 -4.72 -10.61
CA TYR A 145 -3.29 -4.07 -11.88
C TYR A 145 -2.29 -2.95 -11.58
N LEU A 146 -1.13 -2.99 -12.24
CA LEU A 146 -0.06 -2.03 -12.08
C LEU A 146 -0.07 -1.04 -13.24
N VAL A 147 0.10 0.25 -12.93
CA VAL A 147 0.42 1.31 -13.89
C VAL A 147 1.76 1.91 -13.46
N ASP A 148 2.75 1.82 -14.33
CA ASP A 148 4.08 2.36 -14.09
C ASP A 148 4.36 3.54 -15.03
N PRO A 149 4.34 4.79 -14.52
CA PRO A 149 4.63 5.97 -15.33
C PRO A 149 6.09 6.05 -15.78
N ASN A 150 7.02 5.40 -15.07
CA ASN A 150 8.46 5.49 -15.36
C ASN A 150 8.86 4.72 -16.62
N THR A 151 8.06 3.71 -17.01
CA THR A 151 8.28 2.87 -18.20
C THR A 151 7.13 2.89 -19.19
N GLY A 152 5.96 3.38 -18.77
CA GLY A 152 4.70 3.30 -19.54
C GLY A 152 4.00 1.94 -19.47
N VAL A 153 4.52 0.99 -18.68
CA VAL A 153 3.93 -0.35 -18.54
C VAL A 153 2.62 -0.30 -17.79
N GLN A 154 1.66 -1.07 -18.30
CA GLN A 154 0.38 -1.33 -17.67
C GLN A 154 0.08 -2.82 -17.76
N MET A 155 -0.10 -3.50 -16.62
CA MET A 155 -0.20 -4.96 -16.63
C MET A 155 -1.01 -5.56 -15.48
N PHE A 156 -1.54 -6.75 -15.74
CA PHE A 156 -2.20 -7.62 -14.77
C PHE A 156 -1.26 -8.71 -14.28
N GLU A 157 -1.81 -9.69 -13.57
CA GLU A 157 -1.17 -10.91 -13.08
C GLU A 157 -0.10 -10.64 -12.01
N GLY A 158 -0.47 -10.89 -10.75
CA GLY A 158 0.40 -10.63 -9.59
C GLY A 158 1.82 -11.21 -9.71
N PRO A 159 2.00 -12.48 -10.12
CA PRO A 159 3.33 -13.05 -10.33
C PRO A 159 4.15 -12.31 -11.40
N GLU A 160 3.55 -12.00 -12.55
CA GLU A 160 4.21 -11.29 -13.65
C GLU A 160 4.59 -9.86 -13.23
N ILE A 161 3.74 -9.18 -12.45
CA ILE A 161 4.06 -7.88 -11.86
C ILE A 161 5.29 -7.98 -10.95
N VAL A 162 5.40 -9.02 -10.12
CA VAL A 162 6.57 -9.18 -9.23
C VAL A 162 7.85 -9.42 -10.03
N GLU A 163 7.78 -10.25 -11.07
CA GLU A 163 8.91 -10.49 -11.99
C GLU A 163 9.33 -9.22 -12.72
N TYR A 164 8.36 -8.46 -13.23
CA TYR A 164 8.57 -7.16 -13.84
C TYR A 164 9.27 -6.18 -12.89
N LEU A 165 8.75 -6.03 -11.66
CA LEU A 165 9.32 -5.13 -10.67
C LEU A 165 10.76 -5.54 -10.31
N ASP A 166 11.05 -6.83 -10.23
CA ASP A 166 12.41 -7.31 -9.98
C ASP A 166 13.34 -6.98 -11.16
N ALA A 167 12.90 -7.22 -12.39
CA ALA A 167 13.70 -6.98 -13.59
C ALA A 167 14.03 -5.49 -13.81
N VAL A 168 13.08 -4.59 -13.53
CA VAL A 168 13.22 -3.15 -13.83
C VAL A 168 13.84 -2.38 -12.67
N TYR A 169 13.57 -2.78 -11.43
CA TYR A 169 13.89 -1.98 -10.25
C TYR A 169 14.98 -2.57 -9.35
N THR A 170 15.73 -3.56 -9.86
CA THR A 170 16.92 -4.08 -9.20
C THR A 170 18.18 -3.88 -10.02
N VAL A 171 19.32 -3.97 -9.33
CA VAL A 171 20.63 -4.07 -9.98
C VAL A 171 21.12 -5.51 -9.94
N PRO A 172 21.83 -5.97 -10.98
CA PRO A 172 22.51 -7.26 -10.92
C PRO A 172 23.45 -7.32 -9.72
N PRO A 173 23.63 -8.50 -9.09
CA PRO A 173 24.68 -8.65 -8.11
C PRO A 173 26.02 -8.27 -8.75
N ALA A 174 26.84 -7.52 -8.03
CA ALA A 174 28.19 -7.21 -8.49
C ALA A 174 28.89 -8.53 -8.84
N SER A 175 29.34 -8.69 -10.10
CA SER A 175 30.12 -9.87 -10.48
C SER A 175 31.30 -9.96 -9.52
N SER A 176 31.37 -11.08 -8.79
CA SER A 176 32.55 -11.43 -8.01
C SER A 176 33.71 -11.59 -8.99
N ALA A 177 34.57 -10.57 -9.04
CA ALA A 177 35.87 -10.62 -9.69
C ALA A 177 36.83 -11.54 -8.93
#